data_AF-A0A8H9IXS4-F1
#
_entry.id   AF-A0A8H9IXS4-F1
#
_cell.length_a   1.000
_cell.length_b   1.000
_cell.length_c   1.000
_cell.angle_alpha   90.00
_cell.angle_beta   90.00
_cell.angle_gamma   90.00
#
_symmetry.space_group_name_H-M   'P 1'
#
loop_
_entity.id
_entity.type
_entity.pdbx_description
1 polymer ?
#
loop_
_entity_poly.entity_id
_entity_poly.type
_entity_poly.pdbx_seq_one_letter_code
_entity_poly.pdbx_strand_id
1 'polypeptide(L)'
;MSNRSRFDDDTPYTRRGRLTQNERARLAALREDVYDGLDTGDRHSTWDTGERGPQPYPDWVVTDLAAVDTELGVLKSGKEADVHLLRRGLPDGSRECLLAAKRYRSNEHRQFHRDAGYLEGRRMRRSRETRAMANRTSFGRNLIAEQWAVAEFGYLCRLWTVGLPVPYPVQRNGTELLLEFLCDEDGNAAPRLEQLRPGPDELAFLWFQARKALEQLAAEGLAHGDLSPYNVLVHEGRLVLIDLPQMVDVFANPAGPEYLARDVANLARWFTARGLDIDVPAVTRHLHEEAGLR
;
A
#
# COMPACT_ATOMS: atom_id res chain seq x y z
N MET A 1 35.20 26.92 -49.29
CA MET A 1 35.64 26.11 -48.13
C MET A 1 35.70 27.03 -46.91
N SER A 2 34.60 27.68 -46.51
CA SER A 2 33.62 27.30 -45.48
C SER A 2 34.25 26.69 -44.21
N ASN A 3 34.51 27.55 -43.22
CA ASN A 3 34.79 27.16 -41.85
C ASN A 3 33.85 27.98 -40.94
N ARG A 4 32.72 27.39 -40.55
CA ARG A 4 31.85 27.89 -39.49
C ARG A 4 31.77 26.80 -38.42
N SER A 5 32.28 27.15 -37.24
CA SER A 5 32.16 26.44 -35.98
C SER A 5 30.70 26.04 -35.71
N ARG A 6 30.47 24.74 -35.50
CA ARG A 6 29.30 24.21 -34.81
C ARG A 6 29.76 23.79 -33.41
N PHE A 7 29.13 24.39 -32.41
CA PHE A 7 29.09 23.90 -31.05
C PHE A 7 28.30 22.58 -31.07
N ASP A 8 28.93 21.48 -30.66
CA ASP A 8 28.23 20.27 -30.24
C ASP A 8 28.16 20.30 -28.71
N ASP A 9 26.92 20.40 -28.23
CA ASP A 9 26.50 20.37 -26.83
C ASP A 9 26.25 18.90 -26.45
N ASP A 10 27.31 18.17 -26.11
CA ASP A 10 27.21 16.80 -25.59
C ASP A 10 26.97 16.84 -24.08
N THR A 11 25.70 16.98 -23.69
CA THR A 11 25.25 16.68 -22.33
C THR A 11 25.18 15.16 -22.15
N PRO A 12 25.95 14.51 -21.25
CA PRO A 12 25.86 13.07 -21.09
C PRO A 12 24.58 12.71 -20.35
N TYR A 13 23.65 12.09 -21.07
CA TYR A 13 22.50 11.37 -20.54
C TYR A 13 22.97 10.34 -19.50
N THR A 14 22.79 10.61 -18.21
CA THR A 14 23.09 9.64 -17.15
C THR A 14 22.05 8.52 -17.16
N ARG A 15 22.38 7.41 -17.84
CA ARG A 15 21.71 6.11 -17.62
C ARG A 15 21.90 5.70 -16.15
N ARG A 16 20.80 5.49 -15.42
CA ARG A 16 20.80 4.81 -14.11
C ARG A 16 21.44 3.44 -14.25
N GLY A 17 22.68 3.33 -13.80
CA GLY A 17 23.46 2.09 -13.81
C GLY A 17 23.06 1.18 -12.66
N ARG A 18 22.79 -0.09 -12.96
CA ARG A 18 22.76 -1.18 -12.00
C ARG A 18 24.13 -1.23 -11.31
N LEU A 19 24.15 -1.13 -9.97
CA LEU A 19 25.36 -1.18 -9.15
C LEU A 19 26.27 -2.35 -9.59
N THR A 20 27.54 -2.06 -9.82
CA THR A 20 28.54 -3.05 -10.20
C THR A 20 28.76 -4.06 -9.07
N GLN A 21 29.29 -5.24 -9.40
CA GLN A 21 29.56 -6.29 -8.41
C GLN A 21 30.58 -5.83 -7.35
N ASN A 22 31.52 -4.95 -7.74
CA ASN A 22 32.48 -4.36 -6.82
C ASN A 22 31.86 -3.29 -5.91
N GLU A 23 30.91 -2.48 -6.40
CA GLU A 23 30.15 -1.57 -5.54
C GLU A 23 29.28 -2.34 -4.55
N ARG A 24 28.66 -3.45 -4.98
CA ARG A 24 27.92 -4.34 -4.08
C ARG A 24 28.82 -4.98 -3.02
N ALA A 25 30.01 -5.44 -3.40
CA ALA A 25 30.97 -6.03 -2.47
C ALA A 25 31.53 -4.99 -1.49
N ARG A 26 31.79 -3.76 -1.95
CA ARG A 26 32.23 -2.64 -1.11
C ARG A 26 31.13 -2.22 -0.13
N LEU A 27 29.87 -2.17 -0.58
CA LEU A 27 28.71 -1.94 0.28
C LEU A 27 28.49 -3.08 1.27
N ALA A 28 28.74 -4.33 0.87
CA ALA A 28 28.66 -5.50 1.75
C ALA A 28 29.76 -5.49 2.83
N ALA A 29 30.99 -5.08 2.49
CA ALA A 29 32.09 -4.92 3.44
C ALA A 29 31.84 -3.76 4.42
N LEU A 30 31.34 -2.62 3.92
CA LEU A 30 30.83 -1.53 4.78
C LEU A 30 29.68 -2.00 5.69
N ARG A 31 28.89 -2.99 5.24
CA ARG A 31 27.85 -3.64 6.06
C ARG A 31 28.48 -4.50 7.15
N GLU A 32 29.47 -5.33 6.84
CA GLU A 32 30.20 -6.16 7.82
C GLU A 32 30.88 -5.34 8.92
N ASP A 33 31.49 -4.20 8.58
CA ASP A 33 32.09 -3.29 9.58
C ASP A 33 31.04 -2.58 10.45
N VAL A 34 29.78 -2.46 9.99
CA VAL A 34 28.64 -1.89 10.72
C VAL A 34 27.86 -2.97 11.50
N TYR A 35 28.04 -4.25 11.16
CA TYR A 35 27.38 -5.39 11.83
C TYR A 35 27.96 -5.73 13.21
N ASP A 36 29.05 -5.08 13.62
CA ASP A 36 29.59 -5.20 14.96
C ASP A 36 28.79 -4.33 15.94
N GLY A 37 27.67 -4.88 16.44
CA GLY A 37 26.87 -4.32 17.53
C GLY A 37 25.89 -3.22 17.13
N LEU A 38 24.60 -3.55 17.06
CA LEU A 38 23.56 -2.52 17.12
C LEU A 38 23.58 -1.90 18.53
N ASP A 39 24.24 -0.75 18.67
CA ASP A 39 24.23 0.03 19.91
C ASP A 39 22.84 0.66 20.17
N THR A 40 22.00 0.78 19.12
CA THR A 40 20.64 1.33 19.15
C THR A 40 19.73 0.66 18.10
N GLY A 41 18.55 0.16 18.48
CA GLY A 41 17.53 -0.38 17.57
C GLY A 41 17.57 -1.91 17.37
N ASP A 42 16.52 -2.48 16.75
CA ASP A 42 16.37 -3.94 16.60
C ASP A 42 17.03 -4.48 15.32
N ARG A 43 17.06 -3.67 14.26
CA ARG A 43 17.71 -4.01 12.98
C ARG A 43 18.11 -2.76 12.21
N HIS A 44 19.08 -2.87 11.30
CA HIS A 44 19.29 -1.82 10.29
C HIS A 44 18.07 -1.68 9.37
N SER A 45 17.79 -0.44 8.96
CA SER A 45 16.77 -0.12 7.98
C SER A 45 16.99 -0.91 6.69
N THR A 46 15.89 -1.41 6.11
CA THR A 46 15.89 -2.14 4.83
C THR A 46 15.84 -1.21 3.61
N TRP A 47 15.97 0.11 3.80
CA TRP A 47 15.80 1.14 2.76
C TRP A 47 16.62 0.91 1.48
N ASP A 48 17.83 0.38 1.61
CA ASP A 48 18.76 0.15 0.51
C ASP A 48 18.42 -1.09 -0.34
N THR A 49 17.72 -2.06 0.25
CA THR A 49 17.50 -3.40 -0.28
C THR A 49 16.06 -3.68 -0.71
N GLY A 50 15.08 -3.00 -0.09
CA GLY A 50 13.67 -3.14 -0.46
C GLY A 50 13.24 -2.25 -1.64
N GLU A 51 12.11 -2.60 -2.24
CA GLU A 51 11.44 -1.83 -3.28
C GLU A 51 10.81 -0.56 -2.66
N ARG A 52 11.23 0.62 -3.12
CA ARG A 52 10.84 1.92 -2.52
C ARG A 52 9.57 2.47 -3.15
N GLY A 53 8.84 3.26 -2.37
CA GLY A 53 7.64 3.98 -2.83
C GLY A 53 7.88 4.95 -4.00
N PRO A 54 6.82 5.61 -4.49
CA PRO A 54 6.91 6.56 -5.59
C PRO A 54 7.71 7.82 -5.19
N GLN A 55 8.36 8.46 -6.17
CA GLN A 55 9.06 9.73 -6.00
C GLN A 55 8.16 10.93 -6.38
N PRO A 56 8.38 12.12 -5.81
CA PRO A 56 9.36 12.43 -4.76
C PRO A 56 9.01 11.79 -3.42
N TYR A 57 10.02 11.37 -2.67
CA TYR A 57 9.80 10.83 -1.32
C TYR A 57 9.36 11.95 -0.38
N PRO A 58 8.34 11.74 0.47
CA PRO A 58 7.98 12.72 1.48
C PRO A 58 9.16 13.03 2.42
N ASP A 59 9.34 14.29 2.80
CA ASP A 59 10.49 14.75 3.59
C ASP A 59 10.57 14.09 4.99
N TRP A 60 9.43 13.66 5.51
CA TRP A 60 9.34 12.93 6.78
C TRP A 60 9.93 11.53 6.69
N VAL A 61 10.09 10.95 5.50
CA VAL A 61 10.67 9.60 5.36
C VAL A 61 12.17 9.66 5.61
N VAL A 62 12.64 8.91 6.60
CA VAL A 62 14.08 8.71 6.82
C VAL A 62 14.61 7.71 5.78
N THR A 63 15.44 8.22 4.88
CA THR A 63 16.03 7.47 3.76
C THR A 63 17.52 7.18 3.94
N ASP A 64 18.09 7.58 5.08
CA ASP A 64 19.50 7.44 5.39
C ASP A 64 19.91 5.97 5.53
N LEU A 65 21.06 5.60 4.96
CA LEU A 65 21.57 4.22 5.01
C LEU A 65 21.98 3.77 6.41
N ALA A 66 22.33 4.73 7.28
CA ALA A 66 22.68 4.48 8.67
C ALA A 66 21.45 4.32 9.58
N ALA A 67 20.23 4.51 9.06
CA ALA A 67 19.02 4.42 9.88
C ALA A 67 18.80 3.00 10.43
N VAL A 68 18.23 2.94 11.62
CA VAL A 68 17.83 1.71 12.32
C VAL A 68 16.32 1.67 12.49
N ASP A 69 15.75 0.48 12.35
CA ASP A 69 14.35 0.19 12.62
C ASP A 69 14.23 -0.37 14.06
N THR A 70 13.29 0.17 14.84
CA THR A 70 12.95 -0.28 16.21
C THR A 70 11.46 -0.63 16.27
N GLU A 71 11.12 -1.83 16.74
CA GLU A 71 9.74 -2.26 16.97
C GLU A 71 9.18 -1.58 18.22
N LEU A 72 8.05 -0.89 18.07
CA LEU A 72 7.36 -0.24 19.19
C LEU A 72 6.15 -1.05 19.69
N GLY A 73 5.71 -2.05 18.93
CA GLY A 73 4.66 -2.97 19.35
C GLY A 73 3.69 -3.37 18.25
N VAL A 74 2.71 -4.20 18.59
CA VAL A 74 1.67 -4.67 17.66
C VAL A 74 0.50 -3.70 17.65
N LEU A 75 0.16 -3.16 16.48
CA LEU A 75 -1.04 -2.34 16.27
C LEU A 75 -2.27 -3.22 16.04
N LYS A 76 -2.13 -4.28 15.24
CA LYS A 76 -3.21 -5.21 14.92
C LYS A 76 -2.63 -6.57 14.56
N SER A 77 -3.19 -7.63 15.13
CA SER A 77 -2.96 -8.98 14.63
C SER A 77 -4.16 -9.44 13.81
N GLY A 78 -3.89 -10.09 12.68
CA GLY A 78 -4.91 -10.60 11.77
C GLY A 78 -4.60 -12.03 11.34
N LYS A 79 -5.60 -12.70 10.75
CA LYS A 79 -5.43 -14.05 10.20
C LYS A 79 -4.41 -14.10 9.06
N GLU A 80 -4.32 -13.01 8.29
CA GLU A 80 -3.55 -12.94 7.05
C GLU A 80 -2.27 -12.09 7.17
N ALA A 81 -2.30 -11.08 8.02
CA ALA A 81 -1.17 -10.21 8.28
C ALA A 81 -1.24 -9.63 9.70
N ASP A 82 -0.09 -9.30 10.25
CA ASP A 82 0.00 -8.44 11.42
C ASP A 82 0.48 -7.05 10.99
N VAL A 83 0.10 -6.04 11.77
CA VAL A 83 0.55 -4.66 11.61
C VAL A 83 1.25 -4.27 12.91
N HIS A 84 2.49 -3.83 12.79
CA HIS A 84 3.33 -3.37 13.89
C HIS A 84 3.60 -1.87 13.75
N LEU A 85 3.78 -1.19 14.87
CA LEU A 85 4.33 0.15 14.90
C LEU A 85 5.86 0.04 14.92
N LEU A 86 6.50 0.73 13.99
CA LEU A 86 7.94 0.72 13.82
C LEU A 86 8.45 2.15 13.80
N ARG A 87 9.54 2.41 14.51
CA ARG A 87 10.28 3.66 14.43
C ARG A 87 11.52 3.46 13.58
N ARG A 88 11.71 4.29 12.56
CA ARG A 88 12.95 4.36 11.80
C ARG A 88 13.67 5.64 12.14
N GLY A 89 14.91 5.57 12.61
CA GLY A 89 15.66 6.76 12.98
C GLY A 89 17.17 6.59 12.85
N LEU A 90 17.88 7.72 12.85
CA LEU A 90 19.33 7.72 12.94
C LEU A 90 19.79 7.42 14.38
N PRO A 91 20.92 6.73 14.57
CA PRO A 91 21.45 6.42 15.91
C PRO A 91 21.70 7.65 16.79
N ASP A 92 22.01 8.79 16.17
CA ASP A 92 22.24 10.08 16.85
C ASP A 92 20.96 10.83 17.23
N GLY A 93 19.78 10.31 16.86
CA GLY A 93 18.48 10.92 17.12
C GLY A 93 18.17 12.17 16.28
N SER A 94 18.99 12.51 15.29
CA SER A 94 18.81 13.73 14.48
C SER A 94 17.60 13.69 13.54
N ARG A 95 17.17 12.49 13.13
CA ARG A 95 15.98 12.25 12.31
C ARG A 95 15.31 10.95 12.71
N GLU A 96 13.99 10.94 12.74
CA GLU A 96 13.18 9.73 12.87
C GLU A 96 11.82 9.87 12.21
N CYS A 97 11.18 8.73 11.94
CA CYS A 97 9.78 8.64 11.54
C CYS A 97 9.11 7.37 12.10
N LEU A 98 7.78 7.43 12.22
CA LEU A 98 6.95 6.29 12.56
C LEU A 98 6.36 5.67 11.30
N LEU A 99 6.32 4.34 11.28
CA LEU A 99 5.91 3.52 10.16
C LEU A 99 4.97 2.42 10.64
N ALA A 100 3.98 2.08 9.81
CA ALA A 100 3.17 0.89 9.99
C ALA A 100 3.80 -0.25 9.20
N ALA A 101 4.31 -1.27 9.90
CA ALA A 101 4.90 -2.46 9.31
C ALA A 101 3.86 -3.56 9.18
N LYS A 102 3.28 -3.73 7.98
CA LYS A 102 2.35 -4.81 7.65
C LYS A 102 3.12 -6.03 7.15
N ARG A 103 2.98 -7.15 7.85
CA ARG A 103 3.70 -8.41 7.57
C ARG A 103 2.71 -9.50 7.21
N TYR A 104 2.76 -9.97 5.97
CA TYR A 104 1.92 -11.07 5.52
C TYR A 104 2.39 -12.41 6.09
N ARG A 105 1.44 -13.19 6.63
CA ARG A 105 1.68 -14.52 7.19
C ARG A 105 1.60 -15.59 6.11
N SER A 106 2.45 -16.61 6.21
CA SER A 106 2.47 -17.77 5.29
C SER A 106 1.59 -18.95 5.76
N ASN A 107 0.49 -18.73 6.49
CA ASN A 107 -0.12 -19.78 7.34
C ASN A 107 -1.16 -20.72 6.68
N GLU A 108 -1.36 -21.89 7.33
CA GLU A 108 -1.95 -23.14 6.81
C GLU A 108 -3.49 -23.19 6.68
N HIS A 109 -4.22 -22.25 7.30
CA HIS A 109 -5.67 -22.34 7.46
C HIS A 109 -6.40 -21.15 6.82
N ARG A 110 -6.50 -21.14 5.49
CA ARG A 110 -7.51 -20.32 4.81
C ARG A 110 -8.79 -21.13 4.64
N GLN A 111 -9.91 -20.58 5.13
CA GLN A 111 -11.23 -20.95 4.64
C GLN A 111 -11.41 -20.23 3.29
N PHE A 112 -11.06 -20.94 2.22
CA PHE A 112 -11.11 -20.54 0.81
C PHE A 112 -12.54 -20.33 0.27
N HIS A 113 -13.49 -19.84 1.08
CA HIS A 113 -14.87 -19.65 0.60
C HIS A 113 -15.07 -18.36 -0.20
N ARG A 114 -14.02 -17.57 -0.48
CA ARG A 114 -14.12 -16.39 -1.36
C ARG A 114 -13.03 -16.27 -2.43
N ASP A 115 -11.97 -17.07 -2.43
CA ASP A 115 -10.80 -16.84 -3.30
C ASP A 115 -11.01 -17.21 -4.79
N ALA A 116 -12.01 -18.04 -5.10
CA ALA A 116 -12.20 -18.56 -6.46
C ALA A 116 -12.44 -17.43 -7.49
N GLY A 117 -13.27 -16.44 -7.16
CA GLY A 117 -13.54 -15.31 -8.06
C GLY A 117 -12.42 -14.25 -8.10
N TYR A 118 -11.58 -14.17 -7.06
CA TYR A 118 -10.49 -13.18 -6.97
C TYR A 118 -9.23 -13.59 -7.75
N LEU A 119 -8.98 -14.91 -7.86
CA LEU A 119 -7.86 -15.44 -8.63
C LEU A 119 -8.19 -15.60 -10.12
N GLU A 120 -9.47 -15.69 -10.49
CA GLU A 120 -9.91 -15.89 -11.88
C GLU A 120 -9.50 -14.75 -12.82
N GLY A 121 -9.48 -13.50 -12.35
CA GLY A 121 -9.01 -12.34 -13.11
C GLY A 121 -7.48 -12.28 -13.29
N ARG A 122 -6.69 -13.02 -12.49
CA ARG A 122 -5.21 -13.00 -12.54
C ARG A 122 -4.63 -14.06 -13.49
N ARG A 123 -5.24 -14.28 -14.65
CA ARG A 123 -4.73 -15.23 -15.65
C ARG A 123 -3.57 -14.64 -16.47
N MET A 124 -2.33 -14.83 -16.00
CA MET A 124 -1.07 -15.09 -16.75
C MET A 124 0.13 -14.89 -15.80
N ARG A 125 1.20 -15.69 -15.73
CA ARG A 125 1.86 -16.68 -16.59
C ARG A 125 2.74 -17.56 -15.67
N ARG A 126 2.78 -18.88 -15.93
CA ARG A 126 3.84 -19.90 -15.62
C ARG A 126 3.31 -21.13 -14.86
N SER A 127 3.11 -22.21 -15.61
CA SER A 127 2.48 -23.47 -15.17
C SER A 127 3.26 -24.30 -14.13
N ARG A 128 4.43 -23.83 -13.68
CA ARG A 128 5.23 -24.48 -12.62
C ARG A 128 4.91 -23.94 -11.22
N GLU A 129 4.66 -22.64 -11.10
CA GLU A 129 4.30 -21.98 -9.82
C GLU A 129 2.89 -22.39 -9.38
N THR A 130 1.96 -22.58 -10.33
CA THR A 130 0.61 -23.07 -10.09
C THR A 130 0.57 -24.46 -9.43
N ARG A 131 1.53 -25.35 -9.75
CA ARG A 131 1.63 -26.69 -9.13
C ARG A 131 2.23 -26.65 -7.72
N ALA A 132 3.14 -25.72 -7.44
CA ALA A 132 3.69 -25.53 -6.10
C ALA A 132 2.65 -24.93 -5.14
N MET A 133 1.82 -24.01 -5.64
CA MET A 133 0.65 -23.47 -4.93
C MET A 133 -0.40 -24.56 -4.63
N ALA A 134 -0.62 -25.49 -5.56
CA ALA A 134 -1.55 -26.60 -5.38
C ALA A 134 -1.10 -27.58 -4.26
N ASN A 135 0.20 -27.72 -4.02
CA ASN A 135 0.76 -28.69 -3.07
C ASN A 135 1.06 -28.13 -1.67
N ARG A 136 0.64 -26.89 -1.34
CA ARG A 136 0.63 -26.33 0.03
C ARG A 136 1.94 -26.47 0.82
N THR A 137 3.10 -26.53 0.17
CA THR A 137 4.40 -26.55 0.87
C THR A 137 4.66 -25.20 1.54
N SER A 138 5.50 -25.16 2.59
CA SER A 138 5.93 -23.92 3.25
C SER A 138 6.43 -22.87 2.24
N PHE A 139 7.17 -23.32 1.22
CA PHE A 139 7.61 -22.50 0.09
C PHE A 139 6.45 -21.91 -0.73
N GLY A 140 5.44 -22.71 -1.09
CA GLY A 140 4.27 -22.24 -1.84
C GLY A 140 3.45 -21.20 -1.06
N ARG A 141 3.36 -21.34 0.27
CA ARG A 141 2.65 -20.38 1.13
C ARG A 141 3.40 -19.05 1.26
N ASN A 142 4.73 -19.09 1.39
CA ASN A 142 5.55 -17.88 1.39
C ASN A 142 5.43 -17.12 0.06
N LEU A 143 5.42 -17.85 -1.06
CA LEU A 143 5.21 -17.25 -2.38
C LEU A 143 3.86 -16.54 -2.49
N ILE A 144 2.80 -17.12 -1.93
CA ILE A 144 1.48 -16.47 -1.88
C ILE A 144 1.56 -15.19 -1.05
N ALA A 145 2.09 -15.25 0.16
CA ALA A 145 2.26 -14.07 1.03
C ALA A 145 3.04 -12.94 0.33
N GLU A 146 4.10 -13.30 -0.41
CA GLU A 146 4.87 -12.34 -1.19
C GLU A 146 4.05 -11.73 -2.34
N GLN A 147 3.22 -12.52 -3.02
CA GLN A 147 2.31 -12.00 -4.05
C GLN A 147 1.29 -11.02 -3.51
N TRP A 148 0.79 -11.22 -2.29
CA TRP A 148 -0.10 -10.25 -1.62
C TRP A 148 0.63 -8.94 -1.33
N ALA A 149 1.84 -9.02 -0.77
CA ALA A 149 2.66 -7.84 -0.51
C ALA A 149 3.00 -7.07 -1.79
N VAL A 150 3.41 -7.78 -2.86
CA VAL A 150 3.68 -7.17 -4.18
C VAL A 150 2.45 -6.49 -4.75
N ALA A 151 1.29 -7.15 -4.70
CA ALA A 151 0.05 -6.59 -5.24
C ALA A 151 -0.39 -5.33 -4.45
N GLU A 152 -0.45 -5.41 -3.11
CA GLU A 152 -0.85 -4.27 -2.30
C GLU A 152 0.12 -3.09 -2.46
N PHE A 153 1.44 -3.34 -2.47
CA PHE A 153 2.42 -2.30 -2.72
C PHE A 153 2.23 -1.62 -4.07
N GLY A 154 2.01 -2.41 -5.13
CA GLY A 154 1.75 -1.90 -6.48
C GLY A 154 0.49 -1.02 -6.54
N TYR A 155 -0.60 -1.44 -5.89
CA TYR A 155 -1.82 -0.63 -5.82
C TYR A 155 -1.62 0.64 -5.00
N LEU A 156 -0.98 0.58 -3.83
CA LEU A 156 -0.68 1.76 -3.03
C LEU A 156 0.16 2.76 -3.82
N CYS A 157 1.21 2.31 -4.50
CA CYS A 157 2.06 3.17 -5.33
C CYS A 157 1.25 3.86 -6.43
N ARG A 158 0.42 3.10 -7.17
CA ARG A 158 -0.42 3.65 -8.24
C ARG A 158 -1.42 4.67 -7.69
N LEU A 159 -2.18 4.29 -6.66
CA LEU A 159 -3.27 5.08 -6.11
C LEU A 159 -2.76 6.35 -5.42
N TRP A 160 -1.65 6.25 -4.69
CA TRP A 160 -0.99 7.43 -4.12
C TRP A 160 -0.51 8.40 -5.20
N THR A 161 0.08 7.88 -6.29
CA THR A 161 0.59 8.71 -7.40
C THR A 161 -0.52 9.52 -8.09
N VAL A 162 -1.72 8.94 -8.21
CA VAL A 162 -2.88 9.66 -8.78
C VAL A 162 -3.59 10.55 -7.74
N GLY A 163 -3.14 10.58 -6.49
CA GLY A 163 -3.67 11.43 -5.44
C GLY A 163 -4.87 10.85 -4.68
N LEU A 164 -5.13 9.54 -4.79
CA LEU A 164 -6.12 8.87 -3.95
C LEU A 164 -5.64 8.92 -2.48
N PRO A 165 -6.52 9.17 -1.51
CA PRO A 165 -6.11 9.18 -0.12
C PRO A 165 -5.84 7.75 0.38
N VAL A 166 -4.59 7.33 0.27
CA VAL A 166 -4.04 6.07 0.80
C VAL A 166 -2.75 6.39 1.57
N PRO A 167 -2.33 5.56 2.54
CA PRO A 167 -1.05 5.77 3.21
C PRO A 167 0.09 5.71 2.20
N TYR A 168 1.08 6.59 2.34
CA TYR A 168 2.25 6.54 1.49
C TYR A 168 2.98 5.19 1.66
N PRO A 169 3.23 4.42 0.57
CA PRO A 169 3.89 3.13 0.63
C PRO A 169 5.41 3.31 0.68
N VAL A 170 5.97 3.50 1.87
CA VAL A 170 7.40 3.78 2.06
C VAL A 170 8.28 2.75 1.39
N GLN A 171 8.05 1.46 1.66
CA GLN A 171 8.89 0.38 1.13
C GLN A 171 8.22 -0.99 1.23
N ARG A 172 8.56 -1.90 0.30
CA ARG A 172 8.33 -3.34 0.42
C ARG A 172 9.64 -4.12 0.48
N ASN A 173 9.74 -5.07 1.40
CA ASN A 173 10.82 -6.04 1.44
C ASN A 173 10.27 -7.45 1.67
N GLY A 174 10.33 -8.32 0.66
CA GLY A 174 9.70 -9.64 0.70
C GLY A 174 8.20 -9.53 0.96
N THR A 175 7.75 -10.07 2.10
CA THR A 175 6.35 -10.09 2.56
C THR A 175 5.98 -8.93 3.50
N GLU A 176 6.92 -8.03 3.79
CA GLU A 176 6.73 -6.86 4.65
C GLU A 176 6.50 -5.59 3.82
N LEU A 177 5.51 -4.81 4.23
CA LEU A 177 5.22 -3.46 3.76
C LEU A 177 5.43 -2.47 4.89
N LEU A 178 6.25 -1.46 4.65
CA LEU A 178 6.38 -0.28 5.50
C LEU A 178 5.54 0.82 4.87
N LEU A 179 4.56 1.30 5.62
CA LEU A 179 3.59 2.31 5.22
C LEU A 179 3.72 3.53 6.14
N GLU A 180 3.26 4.67 5.65
CA GLU A 180 2.95 5.83 6.50
C GLU A 180 2.08 5.42 7.70
N PHE A 181 2.54 5.77 8.89
CA PHE A 181 1.73 5.65 10.10
C PHE A 181 0.97 6.95 10.32
N LEU A 182 -0.35 6.89 10.19
CA LEU A 182 -1.23 8.03 10.42
C LEU A 182 -1.54 8.10 11.91
N CYS A 183 -1.08 9.14 12.58
CA CYS A 183 -1.29 9.34 14.01
C CYS A 183 -1.62 10.78 14.36
N ASP A 184 -2.28 11.00 15.49
CA ASP A 184 -2.46 12.34 16.05
C ASP A 184 -1.16 12.89 16.67
N GLU A 185 -1.22 14.12 17.20
CA GLU A 185 -0.10 14.80 17.85
C GLU A 185 0.43 14.05 19.09
N ASP A 186 -0.41 13.23 19.72
CA ASP A 186 -0.05 12.40 20.87
C ASP A 186 0.53 11.02 20.45
N GLY A 187 0.63 10.75 19.15
CA GLY A 187 1.15 9.50 18.59
C GLY A 187 0.14 8.34 18.57
N ASN A 188 -1.14 8.59 18.84
CA ASN A 188 -2.18 7.58 18.74
C ASN A 188 -2.55 7.32 17.28
N ALA A 189 -2.73 6.05 16.93
CA ALA A 189 -3.14 5.67 15.59
C ALA A 189 -4.49 6.32 15.20
N ALA A 190 -4.58 6.79 13.95
CA ALA A 190 -5.81 7.34 13.41
C ALA A 190 -6.98 6.35 13.56
N PRO A 191 -8.17 6.80 14.01
CA PRO A 191 -9.31 5.92 14.19
C PRO A 191 -9.83 5.40 12.85
N ARG A 192 -10.41 4.20 12.87
CA ARG A 192 -11.22 3.69 11.75
C ARG A 192 -12.53 4.48 11.69
N LEU A 193 -13.06 4.68 10.48
CA LEU A 193 -14.37 5.30 10.27
C LEU A 193 -15.44 4.63 11.13
N GLU A 194 -15.39 3.30 11.26
CA GLU A 194 -16.33 2.55 12.10
C GLU A 194 -16.42 3.03 13.56
N GLN A 195 -15.29 3.45 14.12
CA GLN A 195 -15.15 3.87 15.51
C GLN A 195 -15.72 5.27 15.75
N LEU A 196 -15.89 6.07 14.70
CA LEU A 196 -16.34 7.45 14.82
C LEU A 196 -17.83 7.59 15.12
N ARG A 197 -18.17 8.71 15.77
CA ARG A 197 -19.52 9.19 16.01
C ARG A 197 -19.62 10.66 15.56
N PRO A 198 -19.51 10.93 14.25
CA PRO A 198 -19.45 12.29 13.74
C PRO A 198 -20.80 13.01 13.89
N GLY A 199 -20.75 14.33 13.99
CA GLY A 199 -21.94 15.19 13.87
C GLY A 199 -22.45 15.26 12.42
N PRO A 200 -23.63 15.86 12.15
CA PRO A 200 -24.23 15.89 10.81
C PRO A 200 -23.32 16.47 9.72
N ASP A 201 -22.66 17.59 9.98
CA ASP A 201 -21.81 18.28 9.00
C ASP A 201 -20.55 17.46 8.68
N GLU A 202 -19.91 16.90 9.71
CA GLU A 202 -18.75 16.02 9.55
C GLU A 202 -19.14 14.74 8.81
N LEU A 203 -20.29 14.14 9.16
CA LEU A 203 -20.81 12.94 8.50
C LEU A 203 -21.03 13.18 7.00
N ALA A 204 -21.64 14.31 6.64
CA ALA A 204 -21.85 14.71 5.25
C ALA A 204 -20.51 14.95 4.51
N PHE A 205 -19.55 15.59 5.18
CA PHE A 205 -18.22 15.83 4.61
C PHE A 205 -17.41 14.55 4.41
N LEU A 206 -17.46 13.61 5.36
CA LEU A 206 -16.84 12.29 5.22
C LEU A 206 -17.50 11.50 4.08
N TRP A 207 -18.83 11.55 3.93
CA TRP A 207 -19.49 10.91 2.79
C TRP A 207 -19.06 11.52 1.44
N PHE A 208 -18.94 12.85 1.37
CA PHE A 208 -18.44 13.53 0.18
C PHE A 208 -17.04 13.01 -0.20
N GLN A 209 -16.11 12.93 0.77
CA GLN A 209 -14.78 12.38 0.55
C GLN A 209 -14.80 10.91 0.12
N ALA A 210 -15.65 10.09 0.76
CA ALA A 210 -15.81 8.67 0.44
C ALA A 210 -16.26 8.48 -1.01
N ARG A 211 -17.26 9.26 -1.45
CA ARG A 211 -17.75 9.24 -2.83
C ARG A 211 -16.66 9.66 -3.81
N LYS A 212 -15.86 10.68 -3.49
CA LYS A 212 -14.72 11.09 -4.33
C LYS A 212 -13.65 10.01 -4.46
N ALA A 213 -13.32 9.32 -3.37
CA ALA A 213 -12.39 8.18 -3.43
C ALA A 213 -12.95 7.03 -4.29
N LEU A 214 -14.24 6.72 -4.17
CA LEU A 214 -14.92 5.72 -5.00
C LEU A 214 -14.95 6.09 -6.49
N GLU A 215 -15.23 7.35 -6.83
CA GLU A 215 -15.17 7.88 -8.20
C GLU A 215 -13.78 7.70 -8.80
N GLN A 216 -12.75 8.05 -8.05
CA GLN A 216 -11.37 7.95 -8.51
C GLN A 216 -10.92 6.49 -8.67
N LEU A 217 -11.33 5.59 -7.77
CA LEU A 217 -11.12 4.14 -7.95
C LEU A 217 -11.79 3.64 -9.25
N ALA A 218 -13.05 4.02 -9.47
CA ALA A 218 -13.79 3.64 -10.67
C ALA A 218 -13.12 4.17 -11.96
N ALA A 219 -12.68 5.43 -11.97
CA ALA A 219 -11.94 6.03 -13.08
C ALA A 219 -10.60 5.32 -13.36
N GLU A 220 -9.95 4.77 -12.34
CA GLU A 220 -8.76 3.92 -12.48
C GLU A 220 -9.09 2.49 -12.96
N GLY A 221 -10.36 2.15 -13.17
CA GLY A 221 -10.81 0.80 -13.54
C GLY A 221 -10.72 -0.20 -12.39
N LEU A 222 -10.82 0.28 -11.15
CA LEU A 222 -10.55 -0.49 -9.95
C LEU A 222 -11.73 -0.49 -8.98
N ALA A 223 -12.02 -1.65 -8.41
CA ALA A 223 -12.85 -1.78 -7.21
C ALA A 223 -11.98 -2.23 -6.05
N HIS A 224 -12.30 -1.80 -4.84
CA HIS A 224 -11.58 -2.23 -3.64
C HIS A 224 -11.89 -3.69 -3.30
N GLY A 225 -13.11 -4.15 -3.56
CA GLY A 225 -13.54 -5.54 -3.41
C GLY A 225 -13.94 -5.95 -1.99
N ASP A 226 -13.45 -5.24 -0.98
CA ASP A 226 -13.83 -5.40 0.42
C ASP A 226 -13.91 -4.06 1.16
N LEU A 227 -14.35 -3.00 0.48
CA LEU A 227 -14.47 -1.69 1.13
C LEU A 227 -15.56 -1.72 2.20
N SER A 228 -15.20 -1.26 3.38
CA SER A 228 -16.09 -1.14 4.53
C SER A 228 -15.55 -0.05 5.48
N PRO A 229 -16.34 0.43 6.44
CA PRO A 229 -15.88 1.39 7.45
C PRO A 229 -14.71 0.90 8.31
N TYR A 230 -14.43 -0.41 8.31
CA TYR A 230 -13.26 -0.97 8.97
C TYR A 230 -11.98 -0.74 8.15
N ASN A 231 -12.07 -0.58 6.83
CA ASN A 231 -10.94 -0.41 5.91
C ASN A 231 -10.72 1.05 5.50
N VAL A 232 -11.27 1.97 6.30
CA VAL A 232 -11.09 3.41 6.13
C VAL A 232 -10.65 4.00 7.45
N LEU A 233 -9.54 4.75 7.44
CA LEU A 233 -9.08 5.57 8.55
C LEU A 233 -9.57 7.00 8.37
N VAL A 234 -9.68 7.74 9.47
CA VAL A 234 -9.92 9.19 9.45
C VAL A 234 -8.80 9.87 10.21
N HIS A 235 -8.02 10.67 9.51
CA HIS A 235 -6.89 11.40 10.07
C HIS A 235 -7.07 12.89 9.75
N GLU A 236 -7.14 13.73 10.78
CA GLU A 236 -7.37 15.18 10.64
C GLU A 236 -8.60 15.53 9.77
N GLY A 237 -9.69 14.78 9.97
CA GLY A 237 -10.93 14.94 9.20
C GLY A 237 -10.87 14.44 7.75
N ARG A 238 -9.76 13.83 7.33
CA ARG A 238 -9.58 13.25 5.98
C ARG A 238 -9.74 11.75 6.01
N LEU A 239 -10.51 11.20 5.06
CA LEU A 239 -10.59 9.75 4.88
C LEU A 239 -9.31 9.23 4.23
N VAL A 240 -8.83 8.08 4.68
CA VAL A 240 -7.70 7.36 4.09
C VAL A 240 -8.06 5.88 3.93
N LEU A 241 -8.02 5.36 2.71
CA LEU A 241 -8.31 3.95 2.41
C LEU A 241 -7.10 3.07 2.73
N ILE A 242 -7.36 1.94 3.38
CA ILE A 242 -6.34 0.95 3.75
C ILE A 242 -6.76 -0.47 3.35
N ASP A 243 -5.80 -1.39 3.39
CA ASP A 243 -6.03 -2.81 3.11
C ASP A 243 -6.48 -3.07 1.66
N LEU A 244 -5.53 -2.89 0.74
CA LEU A 244 -5.74 -3.02 -0.71
C LEU A 244 -5.30 -4.37 -1.35
N PRO A 245 -5.07 -5.49 -0.63
CA PRO A 245 -4.66 -6.74 -1.28
C PRO A 245 -5.73 -7.33 -2.22
N GLN A 246 -7.01 -7.01 -1.96
CA GLN A 246 -8.19 -7.59 -2.63
C GLN A 246 -8.72 -6.74 -3.78
N MET A 247 -8.01 -5.70 -4.19
CA MET A 247 -8.41 -4.85 -5.32
C MET A 247 -8.71 -5.69 -6.57
N VAL A 248 -9.79 -5.32 -7.25
CA VAL A 248 -10.31 -6.00 -8.44
C VAL A 248 -10.19 -5.06 -9.63
N ASP A 249 -9.61 -5.56 -10.72
CA ASP A 249 -9.68 -4.92 -12.03
C ASP A 249 -11.11 -5.10 -12.57
N VAL A 250 -11.80 -3.98 -12.73
CA VAL A 250 -13.22 -3.92 -13.08
C VAL A 250 -13.48 -4.36 -14.52
N PHE A 251 -12.49 -4.22 -15.41
CA PHE A 251 -12.62 -4.60 -16.82
C PHE A 251 -12.22 -6.05 -17.06
N ALA A 252 -11.20 -6.53 -16.35
CA ALA A 252 -10.70 -7.89 -16.51
C ALA A 252 -11.53 -8.93 -15.75
N ASN A 253 -12.28 -8.52 -14.72
CA ASN A 253 -13.15 -9.41 -13.94
C ASN A 253 -14.61 -9.31 -14.45
N PRO A 254 -15.23 -10.43 -14.87
CA PRO A 254 -16.65 -10.44 -15.25
C PRO A 254 -17.60 -9.93 -14.16
N ALA A 255 -17.21 -10.06 -12.89
CA ALA A 255 -17.97 -9.56 -11.74
C ALA A 255 -17.51 -8.16 -11.26
N GLY A 256 -16.69 -7.46 -12.06
CA GLY A 256 -16.14 -6.13 -11.75
C GLY A 256 -17.20 -5.08 -11.39
N PRO A 257 -18.25 -4.90 -12.21
CA PRO A 257 -19.34 -3.97 -11.91
C PRO A 257 -20.02 -4.24 -10.56
N GLU A 258 -20.17 -5.51 -10.18
CA GLU A 258 -20.77 -5.94 -8.91
C GLU A 258 -19.86 -5.62 -7.71
N TYR A 259 -18.53 -5.68 -7.87
CA TYR A 259 -17.61 -5.25 -6.81
C TYR A 259 -17.71 -3.75 -6.53
N LEU A 260 -17.80 -2.90 -7.57
CA LEU A 260 -18.05 -1.47 -7.39
C LEU A 260 -19.37 -1.22 -6.64
N ALA A 261 -20.45 -1.86 -7.08
CA ALA A 261 -21.76 -1.73 -6.43
C ALA A 261 -21.73 -2.18 -4.96
N ARG A 262 -20.99 -3.26 -4.67
CA ARG A 262 -20.81 -3.77 -3.30
C ARG A 262 -20.03 -2.80 -2.42
N ASP A 263 -18.95 -2.22 -2.93
CA ASP A 263 -18.14 -1.24 -2.19
C ASP A 263 -18.97 -0.01 -1.81
N VAL A 264 -19.77 0.51 -2.75
CA VAL A 264 -20.74 1.61 -2.49
C VAL A 264 -21.74 1.19 -1.41
N ALA A 265 -22.41 0.05 -1.59
CA ALA A 265 -23.46 -0.39 -0.68
C ALA A 265 -22.94 -0.63 0.75
N ASN A 266 -21.75 -1.21 0.89
CA ASN A 266 -21.15 -1.46 2.19
C ASN A 266 -20.79 -0.18 2.93
N LEU A 267 -20.21 0.79 2.23
CA LEU A 267 -19.82 2.06 2.83
C LEU A 267 -21.06 2.90 3.14
N ALA A 268 -21.97 3.05 2.18
CA ALA A 268 -23.22 3.80 2.33
C ALA A 268 -24.05 3.30 3.52
N ARG A 269 -24.11 1.98 3.77
CA ARG A 269 -24.83 1.40 4.92
C ARG A 269 -24.43 2.03 6.26
N TRP A 270 -23.15 2.36 6.43
CA TRP A 270 -22.67 2.95 7.68
C TRP A 270 -23.11 4.41 7.84
N PHE A 271 -23.13 5.16 6.74
CA PHE A 271 -23.56 6.55 6.68
C PHE A 271 -25.07 6.69 6.82
N THR A 272 -25.85 5.83 6.14
CA THR A 272 -27.31 5.84 6.23
C THR A 272 -27.79 5.45 7.62
N ALA A 273 -27.12 4.49 8.28
CA ALA A 273 -27.38 4.15 9.68
C ALA A 273 -27.14 5.32 10.66
N ARG A 274 -26.50 6.40 10.22
CA ARG A 274 -26.22 7.62 11.00
C ARG A 274 -27.01 8.84 10.54
N GLY A 275 -27.98 8.65 9.64
CA GLY A 275 -28.95 9.68 9.27
C GLY A 275 -28.67 10.42 7.96
N LEU A 276 -27.69 9.99 7.14
CA LEU A 276 -27.60 10.49 5.76
C LEU A 276 -28.59 9.75 4.85
N ASP A 277 -29.26 10.52 3.99
CA ASP A 277 -30.03 9.94 2.89
C ASP A 277 -29.11 9.76 1.67
N ILE A 278 -28.92 8.52 1.24
CA ILE A 278 -27.99 8.16 0.16
C ILE A 278 -28.72 7.29 -0.85
N ASP A 279 -28.87 7.79 -2.08
CA ASP A 279 -29.33 7.02 -3.23
C ASP A 279 -28.20 6.11 -3.75
N VAL A 280 -28.06 4.94 -3.13
CA VAL A 280 -27.05 3.93 -3.49
C VAL A 280 -27.13 3.52 -4.97
N PRO A 281 -28.32 3.25 -5.56
CA PRO A 281 -28.45 3.01 -7.00
C PRO A 281 -27.92 4.16 -7.87
N ALA A 282 -28.21 5.42 -7.54
CA ALA A 282 -27.71 6.56 -8.31
C ALA A 282 -26.19 6.68 -8.23
N VAL A 283 -25.61 6.54 -7.03
CA VAL A 283 -24.15 6.55 -6.85
C VAL A 283 -23.50 5.41 -7.62
N THR A 284 -24.06 4.20 -7.55
CA THR A 284 -23.53 3.04 -8.28
C THR A 284 -23.52 3.27 -9.79
N ARG A 285 -24.63 3.80 -10.35
CA ARG A 285 -24.73 4.11 -11.78
C ARG A 285 -23.68 5.14 -12.19
N HIS A 286 -23.49 6.18 -11.38
CA HIS A 286 -22.45 7.18 -11.63
C HIS A 286 -21.05 6.56 -11.66
N LEU A 287 -20.72 5.65 -10.73
CA LEU A 287 -19.43 4.96 -10.74
C LEU A 287 -19.25 4.04 -11.96
N HIS A 288 -20.31 3.38 -12.41
CA HIS A 288 -20.25 2.59 -13.63
C HIS A 288 -19.96 3.48 -14.85
N GLU A 289 -20.62 4.64 -14.94
CA GLU A 289 -20.35 5.63 -15.99
C GLU A 289 -18.91 6.16 -15.95
N GLU A 290 -18.39 6.50 -14.77
CA GLU A 290 -16.99 6.92 -14.57
C GLU A 290 -15.99 5.82 -14.95
N ALA A 291 -16.32 4.57 -14.65
CA ALA A 291 -15.55 3.41 -15.09
C ALA A 291 -15.74 3.09 -16.59
N GLY A 292 -16.59 3.80 -17.33
CA GLY A 292 -16.88 3.51 -18.73
C GLY A 292 -17.63 2.18 -18.96
N LEU A 293 -18.25 1.63 -17.92
CA LEU A 293 -19.12 0.47 -17.98
C LEU A 293 -20.50 0.92 -18.47
N ARG A 294 -20.98 0.36 -19.58
CA ARG A 294 -22.29 0.68 -20.17
C ARG A 294 -23.31 -0.41 -19.89
#